data_AF-A0AAU1XMF5-F1
#
_entry.id   AF-A0AAU1XMF5-F1
#
_cell.length_a   1.000
_cell.length_b   1.000
_cell.length_c   1.000
_cell.angle_alpha   90.00
_cell.angle_beta   90.00
_cell.angle_gamma   90.00
#
_symmetry.space_group_name_H-M   'P 1'
#
loop_
_entity.id
_entity.type
_entity.pdbx_description
1 polymer ?
#
loop_
_entity_poly.entity_id
_entity_poly.type
_entity_poly.pdbx_seq_one_letter_code
_entity_poly.pdbx_strand_id
1 'polypeptide(L)'
;MTTRQVPFFEISGQATELCPVGTVTVVMGLASSTLLAEVEEALEQGDLGALNESIRAAREHPRVAGRLEAGPGLLPESQALEYALQAPSYADVRYLGRTLLSNIFPTSSIDFARFFMPYAGGPLEASDFQAAHHLKEADSEPFEVLVVAHPPTLSAEQKALVRRLPLEQREMQIAPGDTLIATPAALAATVTAGLVGAAAGYALGRALQHVLMEVFQEIEQRELTRQALSSRLGNISPAASVQELVAAKREALADL
;
A
#
# COMPACT_ATOMS: atom_id res chain seq x y z
N MET A 1 18.14 -7.85 -19.20
CA MET A 1 17.04 -7.14 -18.52
C MET A 1 15.88 -7.03 -19.50
N THR A 2 14.69 -7.46 -19.10
CA THR A 2 13.49 -7.40 -19.93
C THR A 2 12.41 -6.68 -19.14
N THR A 3 11.81 -5.64 -19.71
CA THR A 3 10.69 -4.92 -19.08
C THR A 3 9.38 -5.46 -19.61
N ARG A 4 8.43 -5.74 -18.72
CA ARG A 4 7.09 -6.22 -19.05
C ARG A 4 6.04 -5.33 -18.39
N GLN A 5 4.89 -5.18 -19.05
CA GLN A 5 3.72 -4.59 -18.43
C GLN A 5 3.18 -5.56 -17.39
N VAL A 6 2.71 -5.01 -16.26
CA VAL A 6 2.19 -5.80 -15.15
C VAL A 6 0.66 -5.81 -15.20
N PRO A 7 0.00 -6.98 -15.14
CA PRO A 7 -1.45 -7.05 -14.93
C PRO A 7 -1.87 -6.22 -13.72
N PHE A 8 -2.91 -5.40 -13.89
CA PHE A 8 -3.43 -4.50 -12.87
C PHE A 8 -4.92 -4.78 -12.66
N PHE A 9 -5.29 -4.98 -11.41
CA PHE A 9 -6.66 -5.23 -10.98
C PHE A 9 -7.07 -4.21 -9.93
N GLU A 10 -8.30 -3.69 -10.02
CA GLU A 10 -8.90 -2.87 -8.97
C GLU A 10 -10.06 -3.66 -8.35
N ILE A 11 -9.99 -3.87 -7.04
CA ILE A 11 -11.05 -4.53 -6.28
C ILE A 11 -11.81 -3.52 -5.43
N SER A 12 -13.08 -3.82 -5.16
CA SER A 12 -13.94 -3.00 -4.31
C SER A 12 -14.80 -3.86 -3.39
N GLY A 13 -15.33 -3.25 -2.33
CA GLY A 13 -16.21 -3.93 -1.38
C GLY A 13 -15.48 -4.34 -0.11
N GLN A 14 -15.65 -5.60 0.30
CA GLN A 14 -15.07 -6.10 1.55
C GLN A 14 -13.55 -6.23 1.43
N ALA A 15 -12.83 -5.84 2.48
CA ALA A 15 -11.39 -6.07 2.59
C ALA A 15 -11.04 -7.56 2.40
N THR A 16 -10.07 -7.84 1.54
CA THR A 16 -9.54 -9.20 1.33
C THR A 16 -8.21 -9.34 2.08
N GLU A 17 -7.81 -10.57 2.37
CA GLU A 17 -6.48 -10.82 2.94
C GLU A 17 -5.38 -10.45 1.92
N LEU A 18 -5.66 -10.54 0.61
CA LEU A 18 -4.73 -10.17 -0.46
C LEU A 18 -4.46 -8.67 -0.55
N CYS A 19 -5.50 -7.85 -0.40
CA CYS A 19 -5.41 -6.42 -0.60
C CYS A 19 -6.37 -5.70 0.34
N PRO A 20 -5.89 -5.29 1.53
CA PRO A 20 -6.65 -4.47 2.46
C PRO A 20 -7.09 -3.14 1.82
N VAL A 21 -8.21 -2.59 2.29
CA VAL A 21 -8.70 -1.26 1.86
C VAL A 21 -7.61 -0.21 2.07
N GLY A 22 -7.42 0.67 1.09
CA GLY A 22 -6.41 1.73 1.13
C GLY A 22 -5.01 1.25 0.81
N THR A 23 -4.87 0.14 0.07
CA THR A 23 -3.56 -0.38 -0.34
C THR A 23 -3.49 -0.67 -1.84
N VAL A 24 -2.27 -0.65 -2.37
CA VAL A 24 -1.88 -1.34 -3.59
C VAL A 24 -0.97 -2.50 -3.17
N THR A 25 -1.35 -3.71 -3.52
CA THR A 25 -0.55 -4.91 -3.28
C THR A 25 0.15 -5.32 -4.56
N VAL A 26 1.47 -5.48 -4.52
CA VAL A 26 2.21 -6.23 -5.54
C VAL A 26 2.26 -7.69 -5.11
N VAL A 27 1.82 -8.59 -5.97
CA VAL A 27 1.92 -10.04 -5.77
C VAL A 27 2.93 -10.57 -6.77
N MET A 28 3.81 -11.46 -6.31
CA MET A 28 4.88 -12.02 -7.14
C MET A 28 5.03 -13.51 -6.86
N GLY A 29 5.16 -14.33 -7.89
CA GLY A 29 5.46 -15.75 -7.76
C GLY A 29 6.25 -16.28 -8.95
N LEU A 30 6.59 -17.57 -8.90
CA LEU A 30 7.10 -18.27 -10.09
C LEU A 30 5.98 -18.32 -11.14
N ALA A 31 6.33 -18.24 -12.43
CA ALA A 31 5.35 -18.41 -13.51
C ALA A 31 4.67 -19.79 -13.48
N SER A 32 5.34 -20.80 -12.93
CA SER A 32 4.79 -22.13 -12.69
C SER A 32 3.87 -22.25 -11.45
N SER A 33 3.65 -21.16 -10.70
CA SER A 33 2.85 -21.18 -9.47
C SER A 33 1.36 -21.31 -9.80
N THR A 34 0.78 -22.47 -9.51
CA THR A 34 -0.66 -22.70 -9.71
C THR A 34 -1.50 -21.79 -8.81
N LEU A 35 -1.05 -21.50 -7.59
CA LEU A 35 -1.75 -20.60 -6.68
C LEU A 35 -1.74 -19.15 -7.17
N LEU A 36 -0.67 -18.71 -7.85
CA LEU A 36 -0.66 -17.38 -8.45
C LEU A 36 -1.64 -17.29 -9.62
N ALA A 37 -1.69 -18.33 -10.46
CA ALA A 37 -2.66 -18.43 -11.55
C ALA A 37 -4.11 -18.44 -11.04
N GLU A 38 -4.40 -19.16 -9.95
CA GLU A 38 -5.72 -19.13 -9.30
C GLU A 38 -6.08 -17.75 -8.74
N VAL A 39 -5.10 -17.03 -8.16
CA VAL A 39 -5.28 -15.66 -7.69
C VAL A 39 -5.60 -14.72 -8.85
N GLU A 40 -4.88 -14.83 -9.97
CA GLU A 40 -5.14 -14.03 -11.17
C GLU A 40 -6.52 -14.33 -11.75
N GLU A 41 -6.88 -15.61 -11.91
CA GLU A 41 -8.19 -16.03 -12.40
C GLU A 41 -9.34 -15.49 -11.53
N ALA A 42 -9.21 -15.59 -10.19
CA ALA A 42 -10.20 -15.05 -9.27
C ALA A 42 -10.34 -13.52 -9.38
N LEU A 43 -9.24 -12.81 -9.62
CA LEU A 43 -9.24 -11.36 -9.85
C LEU A 43 -9.91 -10.99 -11.19
N GLU A 44 -9.63 -11.73 -12.26
CA GLU A 44 -10.27 -11.54 -13.56
C GLU A 44 -11.79 -11.76 -13.51
N GLN A 45 -12.23 -12.75 -12.74
CA GLN A 45 -13.65 -13.08 -12.56
C GLN A 45 -14.35 -12.17 -11.53
N GLY A 46 -13.59 -11.42 -10.73
CA GLY A 46 -14.12 -10.64 -9.61
C GLY A 46 -14.65 -11.50 -8.45
N ASP A 47 -14.22 -12.76 -8.34
CA ASP A 47 -14.63 -13.68 -7.28
C ASP A 47 -13.76 -13.50 -6.03
N LEU A 48 -14.17 -12.57 -5.16
CA LEU A 48 -13.48 -12.32 -3.89
C LEU A 48 -13.56 -13.52 -2.92
N GLY A 49 -14.52 -14.43 -3.11
CA GLY A 49 -14.62 -15.66 -2.33
C GLY A 49 -13.46 -16.58 -2.67
N ALA A 50 -13.38 -16.99 -3.94
CA ALA A 50 -12.29 -17.82 -4.47
C ALA A 50 -10.92 -17.21 -4.18
N LEU A 51 -10.77 -15.89 -4.35
CA LEU A 51 -9.54 -15.17 -4.03
C LEU A 51 -9.08 -15.42 -2.58
N ASN A 52 -9.97 -15.23 -1.60
CA ASN A 52 -9.65 -15.45 -0.20
C ASN A 52 -9.35 -16.93 0.11
N GLU A 53 -9.98 -17.87 -0.60
CA GLU A 53 -9.68 -19.30 -0.46
C GLU A 53 -8.27 -19.63 -0.96
N SER A 54 -7.83 -19.10 -2.11
CA SER A 54 -6.46 -19.29 -2.61
C SER A 54 -5.42 -18.67 -1.68
N ILE A 55 -5.68 -17.49 -1.08
CA ILE A 55 -4.79 -16.91 -0.07
C ILE A 55 -4.70 -17.78 1.18
N ARG A 56 -5.84 -18.30 1.65
CA ARG A 56 -5.89 -19.23 2.80
C ARG A 56 -5.12 -20.51 2.49
N ALA A 57 -5.30 -21.10 1.31
CA ALA A 57 -4.58 -22.30 0.87
C ALA A 57 -3.06 -22.07 0.84
N ALA A 58 -2.61 -20.92 0.31
CA ALA A 58 -1.20 -20.55 0.32
C ALA A 58 -0.62 -20.47 1.74
N ARG A 59 -1.39 -19.94 2.70
CA ARG A 59 -0.97 -19.84 4.10
C ARG A 59 -0.89 -21.19 4.80
N GLU A 60 -1.84 -22.07 4.51
CA GLU A 60 -1.95 -23.40 5.11
C GLU A 60 -1.01 -24.43 4.47
N HIS A 61 -0.37 -24.08 3.35
CA HIS A 61 0.59 -24.95 2.69
C HIS A 61 1.72 -25.35 3.66
N PRO A 62 2.09 -26.64 3.81
CA PRO A 62 3.02 -27.11 4.84
C PRO A 62 4.38 -26.41 4.86
N ARG A 63 4.87 -25.97 3.69
CA ARG A 63 6.13 -25.20 3.57
C ARG A 63 6.05 -23.82 4.19
N VAL A 64 4.85 -23.24 4.25
CA VAL A 64 4.55 -21.93 4.84
C VAL A 64 4.14 -22.11 6.30
N ALA A 65 3.23 -23.05 6.60
CA ALA A 65 2.73 -23.33 7.94
C ALA A 65 3.86 -23.65 8.94
N GLY A 66 4.81 -24.52 8.57
CA GLY A 66 5.96 -24.85 9.44
C GLY A 66 6.89 -23.66 9.73
N ARG A 67 6.87 -22.61 8.90
CA ARG A 67 7.60 -21.36 9.18
C ARG A 67 6.82 -20.41 10.08
N LEU A 68 5.49 -20.43 10.03
CA LEU A 68 4.64 -19.62 10.91
C LEU A 68 4.72 -20.12 12.37
N GLU A 69 4.83 -21.43 12.57
CA GLU A 69 4.96 -22.05 13.89
C GLU A 69 6.30 -21.74 14.59
N ALA A 70 7.36 -21.50 13.82
CA ALA A 70 8.67 -21.07 14.34
C ALA A 70 8.67 -19.62 14.86
N GLY A 71 7.52 -18.93 14.81
CA GLY A 71 7.31 -17.57 15.25
C GLY A 71 7.61 -16.52 14.18
N PRO A 72 7.40 -15.22 14.47
CA PRO A 72 7.79 -14.07 13.63
C PRO A 72 9.30 -13.90 13.43
N GLY A 73 10.04 -15.00 13.38
CA GLY A 73 11.47 -15.05 13.21
C GLY A 73 11.85 -14.57 11.83
N LEU A 74 12.58 -13.48 11.83
CA LEU A 74 13.60 -13.21 10.83
C LEU A 74 14.31 -14.44 10.36
N LEU A 75 14.39 -14.60 9.04
CA LEU A 75 15.53 -15.29 8.48
C LEU A 75 16.78 -14.57 8.97
N PRO A 76 17.74 -15.28 9.59
CA PRO A 76 19.04 -14.69 9.91
C PRO A 76 19.64 -14.00 8.68
N GLU A 77 20.39 -12.91 8.90
CA GLU A 77 21.05 -12.13 7.84
C GLU A 77 21.78 -12.98 6.81
N SER A 78 22.58 -13.93 7.31
CA SER A 78 23.32 -14.87 6.48
C SER A 78 22.42 -15.71 5.57
N GLN A 79 21.26 -16.13 6.07
CA GLN A 79 20.31 -16.95 5.32
C GLN A 79 19.55 -16.13 4.27
N ALA A 80 19.20 -14.88 4.59
CA ALA A 80 18.59 -13.98 3.62
C ALA A 80 19.54 -13.64 2.47
N LEU A 81 20.82 -13.38 2.79
CA LEU A 81 21.86 -13.16 1.78
C LEU A 81 22.08 -14.41 0.93
N GLU A 82 22.09 -15.59 1.53
CA GLU A 82 22.21 -16.86 0.81
C GLU A 82 21.06 -17.05 -0.18
N TYR A 83 19.81 -16.80 0.23
CA TYR A 83 18.68 -16.85 -0.68
C TYR A 83 18.77 -15.83 -1.81
N ALA A 84 19.23 -14.60 -1.52
CA ALA A 84 19.43 -13.58 -2.55
C ALA A 84 20.51 -14.00 -3.56
N LEU A 85 21.61 -14.61 -3.11
CA LEU A 85 22.69 -15.09 -3.99
C LEU A 85 22.26 -16.30 -4.84
N GLN A 86 21.35 -17.12 -4.31
CA GLN A 86 20.81 -18.31 -4.97
C GLN A 86 19.61 -18.00 -5.87
N ALA A 87 18.99 -16.81 -5.75
CA ALA A 87 17.85 -16.43 -6.56
C ALA A 87 18.22 -16.47 -8.06
N PRO A 88 17.46 -17.21 -8.89
CA PRO A 88 17.75 -17.33 -10.32
C PRO A 88 17.40 -16.05 -11.08
N SER A 89 16.51 -15.23 -10.52
CA SER A 89 16.12 -13.95 -11.08
C SER A 89 15.68 -13.00 -9.95
N TYR A 90 15.50 -11.72 -10.30
CA TYR A 90 14.91 -10.67 -9.47
C TYR A 90 14.15 -9.69 -10.36
N ALA A 91 13.26 -8.89 -9.77
CA ALA A 91 12.57 -7.84 -10.52
C ALA A 91 12.50 -6.52 -9.74
N ASP A 92 12.37 -5.43 -10.50
CA ASP A 92 11.98 -4.12 -9.98
C ASP A 92 10.57 -3.80 -10.46
N VAL A 93 9.67 -3.41 -9.57
CA VAL A 93 8.33 -2.94 -9.92
C VAL A 93 8.34 -1.42 -9.95
N ARG A 94 7.83 -0.86 -11.03
CA ARG A 94 7.82 0.57 -11.32
C ARG A 94 6.40 1.05 -11.59
N TYR A 95 6.14 2.31 -11.25
CA TYR A 95 4.93 3.05 -11.59
C TYR A 95 5.31 4.47 -12.01
N LEU A 96 4.84 4.92 -13.17
CA LEU A 96 5.19 6.23 -13.75
C LEU A 96 6.71 6.44 -13.86
N GLY A 97 7.46 5.37 -14.16
CA GLY A 97 8.93 5.39 -14.24
C GLY A 97 9.65 5.39 -12.88
N ARG A 98 8.94 5.54 -11.75
CA ARG A 98 9.53 5.45 -10.40
C ARG A 98 9.54 4.00 -9.92
N THR A 99 10.66 3.55 -9.36
CA THR A 99 10.75 2.25 -8.71
C THR A 99 9.95 2.25 -7.40
N LEU A 100 8.95 1.38 -7.31
CA LEU A 100 8.16 1.10 -6.12
C LEU A 100 8.79 0.02 -5.24
N LEU A 101 9.27 -1.06 -5.88
CA LEU A 101 9.96 -2.18 -5.26
C LEU A 101 11.20 -2.51 -6.09
N SER A 102 12.29 -2.88 -5.45
CA SER A 102 13.58 -3.13 -6.08
C SER A 102 14.12 -4.47 -5.62
N ASN A 103 14.81 -5.19 -6.51
CA ASN A 103 15.45 -6.46 -6.22
C ASN A 103 14.55 -7.49 -5.50
N ILE A 104 13.26 -7.53 -5.84
CA ILE A 104 12.34 -8.50 -5.25
C ILE A 104 12.49 -9.85 -5.94
N PHE A 105 12.45 -10.93 -5.15
CA PHE A 105 12.52 -12.31 -5.62
C PHE A 105 11.69 -13.21 -4.69
N PRO A 106 10.94 -14.19 -5.21
CA PRO A 106 10.33 -15.23 -4.41
C PRO A 106 11.39 -16.23 -3.94
N THR A 107 11.15 -16.85 -2.78
CA THR A 107 11.91 -18.03 -2.36
C THR A 107 11.24 -19.28 -2.95
N SER A 108 12.00 -20.28 -3.38
CA SER A 108 11.48 -21.54 -3.94
C SER A 108 10.53 -22.32 -3.01
N SER A 109 10.52 -21.95 -1.73
CA SER A 109 9.64 -22.50 -0.71
C SER A 109 8.24 -21.89 -0.64
N ILE A 110 7.98 -20.78 -1.35
CA ILE A 110 6.73 -20.00 -1.25
C ILE A 110 6.15 -19.82 -2.66
N ASP A 111 4.86 -20.11 -2.83
CA ASP A 111 4.17 -20.02 -4.12
C ASP A 111 4.05 -18.60 -4.65
N PHE A 112 3.79 -17.63 -3.76
CA PHE A 112 3.87 -16.20 -4.06
C PHE A 112 4.15 -15.35 -2.81
N ALA A 113 4.76 -14.19 -3.01
CA ALA A 113 4.97 -13.13 -2.04
C ALA A 113 4.02 -11.96 -2.30
N ARG A 114 3.78 -11.14 -1.27
CA ARG A 114 2.90 -9.96 -1.33
C ARG A 114 3.56 -8.77 -0.66
N PHE A 115 3.48 -7.61 -1.31
CA PHE A 115 4.04 -6.35 -0.81
C PHE A 115 2.93 -5.30 -0.78
N PHE A 116 2.55 -4.87 0.42
CA PHE A 116 1.51 -3.87 0.62
C PHE A 116 2.12 -2.46 0.57
N MET A 117 1.52 -1.60 -0.24
CA MET A 117 1.87 -0.18 -0.32
C MET A 117 0.65 0.66 0.05
N PRO A 118 0.78 1.66 0.95
CA PRO A 118 -0.31 2.57 1.25
C PRO A 118 -0.81 3.28 -0.02
N TYR A 119 -2.12 3.43 -0.13
CA TYR A 119 -2.78 4.02 -1.28
C TYR A 119 -3.88 5.01 -0.88
N ALA A 120 -3.69 6.27 -1.27
CA ALA A 120 -4.56 7.38 -0.85
C ALA A 120 -5.86 7.54 -1.65
N GLY A 121 -6.11 6.74 -2.70
CA GLY A 121 -7.38 6.72 -3.43
C GLY A 121 -7.53 7.74 -4.57
N GLY A 122 -6.54 7.84 -5.46
CA GLY A 122 -6.62 8.61 -6.71
C GLY A 122 -6.42 7.74 -7.96
N PRO A 123 -6.57 8.28 -9.18
CA PRO A 123 -6.54 7.45 -10.38
C PRO A 123 -5.19 6.73 -10.54
N LEU A 124 -5.25 5.43 -10.82
CA LEU A 124 -4.11 4.60 -11.18
C LEU A 124 -4.28 4.11 -12.61
N GLU A 125 -3.24 4.27 -13.43
CA GLU A 125 -3.26 3.83 -14.83
C GLU A 125 -2.51 2.50 -14.97
N ALA A 126 -3.22 1.46 -15.41
CA ALA A 126 -2.66 0.12 -15.57
C ALA A 126 -1.43 0.07 -16.49
N SER A 127 -1.39 0.93 -17.52
CA SER A 127 -0.27 1.01 -18.47
C SER A 127 1.04 1.51 -17.85
N ASP A 128 0.96 2.17 -16.70
CA ASP A 128 2.11 2.79 -16.07
C ASP A 128 2.82 1.84 -15.09
N PHE A 129 2.21 0.68 -14.80
CA PHE A 129 2.85 -0.39 -14.03
C PHE A 129 3.74 -1.26 -14.91
N GLN A 130 5.00 -1.39 -14.50
CA GLN A 130 6.01 -2.16 -15.22
C GLN A 130 6.86 -2.99 -14.26
N ALA A 131 7.26 -4.18 -14.69
CA ALA A 131 8.24 -5.00 -14.01
C ALA A 131 9.50 -5.12 -14.88
N ALA A 132 10.65 -4.70 -14.35
CA ALA A 132 11.94 -4.93 -14.96
C ALA A 132 12.54 -6.21 -14.41
N HIS A 133 12.59 -7.27 -15.23
CA HIS A 133 13.13 -8.56 -14.85
C HIS A 133 14.62 -8.64 -15.15
N HIS A 134 15.35 -9.16 -14.17
CA HIS A 134 16.77 -9.40 -14.22
C HIS A 134 17.00 -10.89 -13.98
N LEU A 135 17.35 -11.60 -15.05
CA LEU A 135 17.66 -13.02 -14.98
C LEU A 135 19.17 -13.19 -14.75
N LYS A 136 19.55 -14.10 -13.85
CA LYS A 136 20.95 -14.44 -13.61
C LYS A 136 21.51 -15.25 -14.77
N GLU A 137 20.71 -16.19 -15.28
CA GLU A 137 21.02 -17.02 -16.45
C GLU A 137 19.89 -16.87 -17.48
N ALA A 138 20.19 -17.05 -18.78
CA ALA A 138 19.22 -16.77 -19.85
C ALA A 138 18.00 -17.70 -19.85
N ASP A 139 18.13 -18.88 -19.26
CA ASP A 139 17.13 -19.94 -19.13
C ASP A 139 16.46 -19.98 -17.75
N SER A 140 16.82 -19.05 -16.85
CA SER A 140 16.17 -18.93 -15.55
C SER A 140 14.68 -18.63 -15.73
N GLU A 141 13.85 -19.31 -14.94
CA GLU A 141 12.40 -19.08 -14.93
C GLU A 141 12.11 -17.62 -14.54
N PRO A 142 11.31 -16.90 -15.35
CA PRO A 142 10.88 -15.56 -14.98
C PRO A 142 9.83 -15.64 -13.88
N PHE A 143 9.81 -14.62 -13.04
CA PHE A 143 8.69 -14.42 -12.12
C PHE A 143 7.52 -13.76 -12.85
N GLU A 144 6.33 -14.02 -12.32
CA GLU A 144 5.14 -13.27 -12.65
C GLU A 144 4.86 -12.29 -11.53
N VAL A 145 4.38 -11.11 -11.94
CA VAL A 145 4.05 -10.00 -11.06
C VAL A 145 2.68 -9.52 -11.45
N LEU A 146 1.81 -9.32 -10.48
CA LEU A 146 0.51 -8.68 -10.64
C LEU A 146 0.33 -7.59 -9.59
N VAL A 147 -0.45 -6.57 -9.93
CA VAL A 147 -0.76 -5.45 -9.04
C VAL A 147 -2.26 -5.45 -8.76
N VAL A 148 -2.62 -5.38 -7.48
CA VAL A 148 -4.01 -5.28 -7.03
C VAL A 148 -4.16 -4.00 -6.24
N ALA A 149 -5.09 -3.13 -6.63
CA ALA A 149 -5.45 -1.94 -5.88
C ALA A 149 -6.78 -2.16 -5.16
N HIS A 150 -6.85 -1.77 -3.89
CA HIS A 150 -8.10 -1.64 -3.16
C HIS A 150 -8.24 -0.20 -2.69
N PRO A 151 -8.95 0.65 -3.46
CA PRO A 151 -9.12 2.05 -3.11
C PRO A 151 -9.81 2.23 -1.75
N PRO A 152 -9.43 3.26 -0.96
CA PRO A 152 -10.18 3.63 0.22
C PRO A 152 -11.56 4.17 -0.16
N THR A 153 -12.54 3.99 0.73
CA THR A 153 -13.85 4.62 0.56
C THR A 153 -13.73 6.11 0.90
N LEU A 154 -13.74 6.96 -0.13
CA LEU A 154 -13.62 8.41 0.01
C LEU A 154 -14.97 9.11 -0.24
N SER A 155 -15.26 10.13 0.58
CA SER A 155 -16.36 11.06 0.34
C SER A 155 -16.16 11.87 -0.95
N ALA A 156 -17.22 12.53 -1.43
CA ALA A 156 -17.10 13.39 -2.61
C ALA A 156 -16.08 14.53 -2.40
N GLU A 157 -16.03 15.10 -1.19
CA GLU A 157 -15.09 16.16 -0.82
C GLU A 157 -13.66 15.63 -0.74
N GLN A 158 -13.46 14.46 -0.15
CA GLN A 158 -12.15 13.80 -0.09
C GLN A 158 -11.63 13.46 -1.49
N LYS A 159 -12.49 12.93 -2.38
CA LYS A 159 -12.13 12.70 -3.79
C LYS A 159 -11.74 14.00 -4.50
N ALA A 160 -12.46 15.09 -4.24
CA ALA A 160 -12.12 16.40 -4.81
C ALA A 160 -10.78 16.91 -4.28
N LEU A 161 -10.46 16.68 -3.00
CA LEU A 161 -9.18 17.04 -2.40
C LEU A 161 -8.02 16.22 -3.00
N VAL A 162 -8.16 14.90 -3.09
CA VAL A 162 -7.15 14.00 -3.70
C VAL A 162 -6.88 14.40 -5.16
N ARG A 163 -7.93 14.74 -5.91
CA ARG A 163 -7.79 15.27 -7.28
C ARG A 163 -7.15 16.65 -7.36
N ARG A 164 -7.06 17.42 -6.28
CA ARG A 164 -6.40 18.74 -6.27
C ARG A 164 -4.93 18.66 -5.85
N LEU A 165 -4.45 17.50 -5.40
CA LEU A 165 -3.04 17.33 -5.09
C LEU A 165 -2.20 17.61 -6.35
N PRO A 166 -1.07 18.35 -6.22
CA PRO A 166 -0.07 18.52 -7.27
C PRO A 166 0.34 17.18 -7.88
N LEU A 167 0.72 17.15 -9.16
CA LEU A 167 1.06 15.91 -9.86
C LEU A 167 2.15 15.12 -9.12
N GLU A 168 3.14 15.83 -8.56
CA GLU A 168 4.23 15.28 -7.78
C GLU A 168 3.73 14.59 -6.50
N GLN A 169 2.65 15.11 -5.90
CA GLN A 169 1.98 14.48 -4.76
C GLN A 169 0.99 13.38 -5.18
N ARG A 170 0.47 13.44 -6.41
CA ARG A 170 -0.33 12.34 -6.98
C ARG A 170 0.53 11.12 -7.26
N GLU A 171 1.76 11.31 -7.71
CA GLU A 171 2.75 10.23 -7.85
C GLU A 171 3.11 9.61 -6.49
N MET A 172 2.95 10.35 -5.39
CA MET A 172 3.10 9.83 -4.02
C MET A 172 1.82 9.17 -3.47
N GLN A 173 0.76 9.01 -4.27
CA GLN A 173 -0.45 8.30 -3.83
C GLN A 173 -0.18 6.86 -3.48
N ILE A 174 0.80 6.25 -4.13
CA ILE A 174 1.39 4.98 -3.74
C ILE A 174 2.74 5.33 -3.15
N ALA A 175 2.90 5.15 -1.84
CA ALA A 175 4.22 5.26 -1.26
C ALA A 175 4.98 3.96 -1.58
N PRO A 176 6.19 4.00 -2.19
CA PRO A 176 7.10 2.89 -2.03
C PRO A 176 7.21 2.66 -0.52
N GLY A 177 7.05 1.43 -0.06
CA GLY A 177 7.55 1.12 1.29
C GLY A 177 8.99 1.62 1.33
N ASP A 178 9.35 2.42 2.34
CA ASP A 178 10.63 3.14 2.44
C ASP A 178 11.75 2.37 1.74
N THR A 179 12.51 2.98 0.83
CA THR A 179 13.53 2.32 -0.02
C THR A 179 14.58 1.47 0.73
N LEU A 180 14.67 1.59 2.06
CA LEU A 180 15.39 0.66 2.94
C LEU A 180 14.74 -0.73 3.05
N ILE A 181 13.48 -0.88 2.67
CA ILE A 181 12.67 -2.10 2.60
C ILE A 181 12.77 -2.76 1.21
N ALA A 182 13.21 -2.02 0.19
CA ALA A 182 13.35 -2.48 -1.18
C ALA A 182 14.77 -2.96 -1.53
N THR A 183 15.62 -3.22 -0.53
CA THR A 183 16.92 -3.84 -0.75
C THR A 183 17.04 -5.04 0.20
N PRO A 184 17.32 -6.28 -0.27
CA PRO A 184 17.53 -7.45 0.58
C PRO A 184 18.68 -7.30 1.60
N ALA A 185 19.43 -6.20 1.56
CA ALA A 185 20.52 -5.86 2.45
C ALA A 185 20.11 -5.18 3.78
N ALA A 186 18.82 -4.92 4.02
CA ALA A 186 18.34 -4.29 5.26
C ALA A 186 17.21 -5.10 5.91
N LEU A 187 17.53 -6.34 6.31
CA LEU A 187 16.79 -7.19 7.25
C LEU A 187 16.05 -6.35 8.32
N ALA A 188 14.79 -6.58 8.73
CA ALA A 188 14.44 -7.70 9.59
C ALA A 188 12.90 -7.84 9.91
N ALA A 189 12.36 -9.08 10.01
CA ALA A 189 11.13 -9.65 10.64
C ALA A 189 9.90 -8.78 10.69
N THR A 190 8.86 -9.26 10.01
CA THR A 190 7.55 -9.44 10.62
C THR A 190 6.66 -10.29 9.68
N VAL A 191 5.90 -11.24 10.22
CA VAL A 191 5.22 -12.32 9.48
C VAL A 191 4.35 -11.86 8.30
N THR A 192 4.90 -12.01 7.09
CA THR A 192 4.28 -12.83 6.01
C THR A 192 5.35 -13.70 5.33
N ALA A 193 6.51 -13.89 6.00
CA ALA A 193 7.76 -14.46 5.49
C ALA A 193 8.19 -13.99 4.08
N GLY A 194 7.78 -12.78 3.74
CA GLY A 194 8.31 -11.88 2.71
C GLY A 194 8.18 -10.42 3.18
N LEU A 195 8.41 -10.18 4.48
CA LEU A 195 8.37 -8.86 5.13
C LEU A 195 9.57 -8.74 6.07
N VAL A 196 10.64 -8.17 5.51
CA VAL A 196 11.61 -7.39 6.24
C VAL A 196 10.98 -6.00 6.38
N GLY A 197 10.48 -5.63 7.58
CA GLY A 197 10.06 -4.25 7.83
C GLY A 197 8.80 -3.93 8.64
N ALA A 198 8.26 -4.77 9.55
CA ALA A 198 7.15 -4.31 10.42
C ALA A 198 7.41 -4.30 11.95
N ALA A 199 8.65 -4.39 12.42
CA ALA A 199 8.93 -4.00 13.81
C ALA A 199 9.07 -2.47 14.01
N ALA A 200 9.67 -1.75 13.04
CA ALA A 200 9.63 -0.28 13.00
C ALA A 200 8.36 0.24 12.29
N GLY A 201 7.84 -0.50 11.30
CA GLY A 201 6.64 -0.16 10.54
C GLY A 201 5.32 -0.31 11.29
N TYR A 202 5.21 -1.12 12.35
CA TYR A 202 3.97 -1.17 13.15
C TYR A 202 3.88 0.00 14.14
N ALA A 203 5.00 0.46 14.69
CA ALA A 203 5.07 1.66 15.53
C ALA A 203 5.00 2.94 14.69
N LEU A 204 5.70 3.00 13.56
CA LEU A 204 5.68 4.13 12.64
C LEU A 204 4.40 4.14 11.80
N GLY A 205 3.83 2.99 11.44
CA GLY A 205 2.53 2.85 10.79
C GLY A 205 1.38 3.19 11.73
N ARG A 206 1.43 2.81 13.02
CA ARG A 206 0.50 3.37 14.01
C ARG A 206 0.74 4.85 14.28
N ALA A 207 1.99 5.34 14.26
CA ALA A 207 2.27 6.76 14.40
C ALA A 207 1.85 7.56 13.17
N LEU A 208 1.99 7.03 11.96
CA LEU A 208 1.50 7.62 10.71
C LEU A 208 -0.02 7.50 10.62
N GLN A 209 -0.62 6.42 11.09
CA GLN A 209 -2.07 6.28 11.17
C GLN A 209 -2.65 7.17 12.29
N HIS A 210 -1.94 7.38 13.41
CA HIS A 210 -2.29 8.39 14.42
C HIS A 210 -2.07 9.80 13.92
N VAL A 211 -0.98 10.11 13.22
CA VAL A 211 -0.72 11.43 12.65
C VAL A 211 -1.67 11.70 11.49
N LEU A 212 -1.98 10.71 10.64
CA LEU A 212 -3.01 10.84 9.61
C LEU A 212 -4.38 11.01 10.25
N MET A 213 -4.73 10.24 11.28
CA MET A 213 -5.98 10.42 12.01
C MET A 213 -6.03 11.75 12.77
N GLU A 214 -4.94 12.22 13.37
CA GLU A 214 -4.84 13.52 14.04
C GLU A 214 -4.92 14.65 13.02
N VAL A 215 -4.26 14.53 11.87
CA VAL A 215 -4.35 15.50 10.78
C VAL A 215 -5.75 15.47 10.17
N PHE A 216 -6.37 14.31 9.98
CA PHE A 216 -7.75 14.22 9.50
C PHE A 216 -8.74 14.76 10.54
N GLN A 217 -8.56 14.47 11.84
CA GLN A 217 -9.36 15.03 12.93
C GLN A 217 -9.13 16.53 13.11
N GLU A 218 -7.91 17.03 12.88
CA GLU A 218 -7.59 18.46 12.96
C GLU A 218 -8.15 19.19 11.74
N ILE A 219 -8.12 18.59 10.55
CA ILE A 219 -8.80 19.10 9.36
C ILE A 219 -10.31 19.12 9.59
N GLU A 220 -10.89 18.04 10.13
CA GLU A 220 -12.32 17.93 10.44
C GLU A 220 -12.72 18.94 11.54
N GLN A 221 -11.94 19.10 12.61
CA GLN A 221 -12.15 20.12 13.64
C GLN A 221 -11.99 21.53 13.09
N ARG A 222 -11.01 21.78 12.22
CA ARG A 222 -10.83 23.09 11.58
C ARG A 222 -11.98 23.40 10.65
N GLU A 223 -12.52 22.42 9.94
CA GLU A 223 -13.72 22.58 9.11
C GLU A 223 -14.97 22.80 9.95
N LEU A 224 -15.19 22.03 11.02
CA LEU A 224 -16.28 22.24 11.98
C LEU A 224 -16.18 23.61 12.65
N THR A 225 -14.96 24.04 13.00
CA THR A 225 -14.69 25.37 13.54
C THR A 225 -14.97 26.45 12.51
N ARG A 226 -14.54 26.27 11.25
CA ARG A 226 -14.85 27.20 10.15
C ARG A 226 -16.36 27.29 9.90
N GLN A 227 -17.05 26.17 9.96
CA GLN A 227 -18.48 26.07 9.72
C GLN A 227 -19.26 26.71 10.86
N ALA A 228 -18.88 26.46 12.12
CA ALA A 228 -19.42 27.13 13.31
C ALA A 228 -19.12 28.64 13.33
N LEU A 229 -17.92 29.06 12.91
CA LEU A 229 -17.59 30.48 12.75
C LEU A 229 -18.43 31.11 11.64
N SER A 230 -18.63 30.42 10.51
CA SER A 230 -19.41 30.91 9.37
C SER A 230 -20.90 31.02 9.70
N SER A 231 -21.47 30.09 10.47
CA SER A 231 -22.87 30.13 10.90
C SER A 231 -23.11 31.22 11.93
N ARG A 232 -22.14 31.49 12.82
CA ARG A 232 -22.21 32.61 13.77
C ARG A 232 -21.98 33.97 13.12
N LEU A 233 -21.02 34.08 12.19
CA LEU A 233 -20.77 35.29 11.41
C LEU A 233 -21.94 35.60 10.45
N GLY A 234 -22.67 34.59 9.97
CA GLY A 234 -23.88 34.76 9.15
C GLY A 234 -25.04 35.45 9.87
N ASN A 235 -25.00 35.51 11.21
CA ASN A 235 -25.99 36.23 12.02
C ASN A 235 -25.54 37.66 12.40
N ILE A 236 -24.33 38.07 12.01
CA ILE A 236 -23.85 39.44 12.24
C ILE A 236 -24.42 40.33 11.15
N SER A 237 -25.14 41.38 11.56
CA SER A 237 -25.72 42.37 10.65
C SER A 237 -24.64 42.98 9.74
N PRO A 238 -24.89 43.19 8.44
CA PRO A 238 -23.94 43.81 7.50
C PRO A 238 -23.43 45.20 7.91
N ALA A 239 -24.08 45.84 8.89
CA ALA A 239 -23.70 47.13 9.45
C ALA A 239 -22.76 47.04 10.68
N ALA A 240 -22.34 45.83 11.08
CA ALA A 240 -21.48 45.66 12.25
C ALA A 240 -20.11 46.32 12.05
N SER A 241 -19.68 47.05 13.08
CA SER A 241 -18.39 47.72 13.09
C SER A 241 -17.25 46.70 13.13
N VAL A 242 -16.07 47.10 12.63
CA VAL A 242 -14.85 46.25 12.66
C VAL A 242 -14.50 45.83 14.10
N GLN A 243 -14.83 46.65 15.11
CA GLN A 243 -14.64 46.30 16.51
C GLN A 243 -15.58 45.17 16.96
N GLU A 244 -16.82 45.13 16.50
CA GLU A 244 -17.77 44.05 16.80
C GLU A 244 -17.37 42.75 16.11
N LEU A 245 -16.84 42.81 14.88
CA LEU A 245 -16.29 41.65 14.19
C LEU A 245 -15.06 41.08 14.90
N VAL A 246 -14.18 41.94 15.43
CA VAL A 246 -13.00 41.51 16.20
C VAL A 246 -13.41 40.98 17.59
N ALA A 247 -14.42 41.58 18.23
CA ALA A 247 -14.96 41.11 19.50
C ALA A 247 -15.64 39.74 19.36
N ALA A 248 -16.52 39.57 18.37
CA ALA A 248 -17.17 38.30 18.07
C ALA A 248 -16.15 37.20 17.70
N LYS A 249 -15.08 37.57 16.98
CA LYS A 249 -13.97 36.63 16.68
C LYS A 249 -13.21 36.24 17.94
N ARG A 250 -12.98 37.17 18.87
CA ARG A 250 -12.31 36.89 20.15
C ARG A 250 -13.16 36.00 21.05
N GLU A 251 -14.46 36.27 21.13
CA GLU A 251 -15.41 35.51 21.94
C GLU A 251 -15.56 34.08 21.39
N ALA A 252 -15.67 33.93 20.06
CA ALA A 252 -15.73 32.61 19.42
C ALA A 252 -14.44 31.78 19.55
N LEU A 253 -13.28 32.42 19.77
CA LEU A 253 -12.00 31.75 20.01
C LEU A 253 -11.74 31.46 21.49
N ALA A 254 -12.51 32.08 22.42
CA ALA A 254 -12.37 31.86 23.86
C ALA A 254 -13.18 30.65 24.36
N ASP A 255 -14.21 30.24 23.60
CA ASP A 255 -15.08 29.09 23.90
C ASP A 255 -14.59 27.77 23.26
N LEU A 256 -13.48 27.81 22.50
CA LEU A 256 -12.80 26.67 21.87
C LEU A 256 -11.60 26.24 22.73
#